data_AF-A0AAV4UAJ7-F1
#
_entry.id   AF-A0AAV4UAJ7-F1
#
_cell.length_a   1.000
_cell.length_b   1.000
_cell.length_c   1.000
_cell.angle_alpha   90.00
_cell.angle_beta   90.00
_cell.angle_gamma   90.00
#
_symmetry.space_group_name_H-M   'P 1'
#
loop_
_entity.id
_entity.type
_entity.pdbx_description
1 polymer ?
#
loop_
_entity_poly.entity_id
_entity_poly.type
_entity_poly.pdbx_seq_one_letter_code
_entity_poly.pdbx_strand_id
1 'polypeptide(L)' 'MANQSHDKSSNLTSLINIIGKRDVLEAEILNLLAELKKQNVTLTEPLVDEEGYPRSDVDVAAIRHIRHEIICNYNYF' A
#
# COMPACT_ATOMS: atom_id res chain seq x y z
N MET A 1 -0.72 40.02 -25.82
CA MET A 1 0.24 39.70 -24.74
C MET A 1 -0.53 39.58 -23.43
N ALA A 2 -1.00 38.39 -23.07
CA ALA A 2 -1.56 38.10 -21.75
C ALA A 2 -1.61 36.58 -21.51
N ASN A 3 -1.35 36.18 -20.26
CA ASN A 3 -1.59 34.87 -19.65
C ASN A 3 -0.63 33.71 -19.97
N GLN A 4 0.57 33.76 -19.39
CA GLN A 4 1.31 32.55 -18.97
C GLN A 4 1.61 32.52 -17.45
N SER A 5 1.29 33.58 -16.71
CA SER A 5 1.70 33.74 -15.31
C SER A 5 0.77 33.07 -14.29
N HIS A 6 -0.48 32.76 -14.65
CA HIS A 6 -1.49 32.20 -13.73
C HIS A 6 -1.45 30.66 -13.63
N ASP A 7 -0.71 29.99 -14.52
CA ASP A 7 -0.71 28.52 -14.67
C ASP A 7 0.42 27.80 -13.91
N LYS A 8 1.51 28.51 -13.59
CA LYS A 8 2.63 27.95 -12.82
C LYS A 8 2.27 27.70 -11.35
N SER A 9 1.47 28.59 -10.76
CA SER A 9 1.05 28.48 -9.36
C SER A 9 0.05 27.35 -9.16
N SER A 10 -0.90 27.16 -10.09
CA SER A 10 -1.87 26.05 -10.01
C SER A 10 -1.18 24.69 -10.18
N ASN A 11 -0.21 24.58 -11.09
CA ASN A 11 0.58 23.37 -11.31
C ASN A 11 1.44 23.01 -10.09
N LEU A 12 2.08 23.99 -9.44
CA LEU A 12 2.87 23.76 -8.24
C LEU A 12 1.99 23.26 -7.08
N THR A 13 0.83 23.88 -6.86
CA THR A 13 -0.13 23.42 -5.84
C THR A 13 -0.64 22.01 -6.16
N SER A 14 -0.93 21.72 -7.43
CA SER A 14 -1.35 20.38 -7.88
C SER A 14 -0.25 19.33 -7.66
N LEU A 15 1.01 19.68 -7.94
CA LEU A 15 2.16 18.82 -7.70
C LEU A 15 2.35 18.52 -6.21
N ILE A 16 2.28 19.55 -5.36
CA ILE A 16 2.38 19.39 -3.89
C ILE A 16 1.26 18.47 -3.38
N ASN A 17 0.03 18.63 -3.89
CA ASN A 17 -1.09 17.77 -3.51
C ASN A 17 -0.88 16.31 -3.94
N ILE A 18 -0.31 16.08 -5.13
CA ILE A 18 0.00 14.73 -5.61
C ILE A 18 1.08 14.09 -4.75
N ILE A 19 2.15 14.83 -4.42
CA ILE A 19 3.20 14.36 -3.50
C ILE A 19 2.63 14.03 -2.13
N GLY A 20 1.77 14.91 -1.57
CA GLY A 20 1.14 14.64 -0.29
C GLY A 20 0.27 13.39 -0.29
N LYS A 21 -0.51 13.15 -1.35
CA LYS A 21 -1.29 11.91 -1.50
C LYS A 21 -0.40 10.68 -1.57
N ARG A 22 0.70 10.77 -2.33
CA ARG A 22 1.70 9.71 -2.43
C ARG A 22 2.29 9.37 -1.07
N ASP A 23 2.71 10.39 -0.30
CA ASP A 23 3.33 10.19 1.01
C ASP A 23 2.37 9.53 2.03
N VAL A 24 1.08 9.86 1.96
CA VAL A 24 0.04 9.20 2.78
C VAL A 24 -0.09 7.72 2.41
N LEU A 25 -0.16 7.40 1.12
CA LEU A 25 -0.22 6.01 0.66
C LEU A 25 1.04 5.22 1.03
N GLU A 26 2.23 5.82 0.92
CA GLU A 26 3.49 5.18 1.35
C GLU A 26 3.47 4.87 2.85
N ALA A 27 2.99 5.80 3.68
CA ALA A 27 2.89 5.59 5.12
C ALA A 27 1.92 4.46 5.48
N GLU A 28 0.78 4.36 4.79
CA GLU A 28 -0.18 3.27 4.95
C GLU A 28 0.42 1.91 4.56
N ILE A 29 1.10 1.83 3.41
CA ILE A 29 1.79 0.62 2.96
C ILE A 29 2.84 0.17 3.98
N LEU A 30 3.65 1.10 4.52
CA LEU A 30 4.65 0.78 5.53
C LEU A 30 4.03 0.23 6.82
N ASN A 31 2.89 0.77 7.24
CA ASN A 31 2.18 0.27 8.41
C ASN A 31 1.65 -1.15 8.19
N LEU A 32 1.05 -1.41 7.03
CA LEU A 32 0.56 -2.74 6.65
C LEU A 32 1.70 -3.76 6.54
N LEU A 33 2.86 -3.37 5.99
CA LEU A 33 4.06 -4.22 5.94
C LEU A 33 4.60 -4.53 7.34
N ALA A 34 4.55 -3.56 8.27
CA ALA A 34 4.95 -3.79 9.65
C ALA A 34 4.00 -4.76 10.37
N GLU A 35 2.70 -4.68 10.09
CA GLU A 35 1.70 -5.62 10.60
C GLU A 35 1.90 -7.03 10.04
N LEU A 36 2.14 -7.15 8.72
CA LEU A 36 2.44 -8.42 8.07
C LEU A 36 3.70 -9.07 8.68
N LYS A 37 4.73 -8.28 8.99
CA LYS A 37 5.96 -8.76 9.63
C LYS A 37 5.71 -9.34 11.03
N LYS A 38 4.73 -8.82 11.78
CA LYS A 38 4.36 -9.39 13.10
C LYS A 38 3.78 -10.79 12.99
N GLN A 39 3.13 -11.09 11.86
CA GLN A 39 2.55 -12.41 11.58
C GLN A 39 3.58 -13.40 11.01
N ASN A 40 4.87 -13.04 10.95
CA ASN A 40 5.98 -13.87 10.45
C ASN A 40 5.75 -14.48 9.05
N VAL A 41 5.01 -13.76 8.20
CA VAL A 41 4.68 -14.22 6.84
C VAL A 41 5.04 -13.14 5.83
N THR A 42 5.53 -13.51 4.65
CA THR A 42 5.81 -12.55 3.57
C THR A 42 4.59 -12.32 2.67
N LEU A 43 4.69 -11.54 1.60
CA LEU A 43 3.57 -11.31 0.67
C LEU A 43 3.29 -12.51 -0.26
N THR A 44 4.29 -13.35 -0.52
CA THR A 44 4.25 -14.41 -1.54
C THR A 44 4.23 -15.81 -0.96
N GLU A 45 4.48 -15.96 0.34
CA GLU A 45 4.53 -17.27 0.99
C GLU A 45 3.17 -18.01 1.02
N PRO A 46 3.18 -19.35 1.09
CA PRO A 46 1.99 -20.15 0.81
C PRO A 46 0.70 -20.00 1.64
N LEU A 47 0.59 -19.56 2.89
CA LEU A 47 -0.67 -19.59 3.71
C LEU A 47 -1.39 -20.94 3.92
N VAL A 48 -1.12 -21.95 3.10
CA VAL A 48 -1.57 -23.34 3.29
C VAL A 48 -0.38 -24.22 3.64
N ASP A 49 -0.65 -25.30 4.35
CA ASP A 49 0.32 -26.37 4.61
C ASP A 49 0.47 -27.31 3.40
N GLU A 50 1.30 -28.35 3.54
CA GLU A 50 1.57 -29.32 2.48
C GLU A 50 0.36 -30.17 2.10
N GLU A 51 -0.63 -30.25 2.98
CA GLU A 51 -1.86 -31.03 2.82
C GLU A 51 -3.00 -30.18 2.21
N GLY A 52 -2.78 -28.87 2.10
CA GLY A 52 -3.72 -27.91 1.51
C GLY A 52 -4.67 -27.25 2.52
N TYR A 53 -4.44 -27.41 3.82
CA TYR A 53 -5.23 -26.75 4.86
C TYR A 53 -4.64 -25.38 5.23
N PRO A 54 -5.46 -24.45 5.76
CA PRO A 54 -4.96 -23.18 6.27
C PRO A 54 -3.92 -23.42 7.37
N ARG A 55 -2.78 -22.74 7.24
CA ARG A 55 -1.71 -22.79 8.24
C ARG A 55 -2.24 -22.41 9.63
N SER A 56 -1.98 -23.26 10.61
CA SER A 56 -2.46 -23.10 11.99
C SER A 56 -1.57 -22.20 12.86
N ASP A 57 -0.33 -21.97 12.41
CA ASP A 57 0.65 -21.10 13.06
C ASP A 57 0.39 -19.60 12.84
N VAL A 58 -0.52 -19.24 11.94
CA VAL A 58 -0.79 -17.84 11.55
C VAL A 58 -2.26 -17.56 11.34
N ASP A 59 -2.66 -16.30 11.47
CA ASP A 59 -4.00 -15.88 11.08
C ASP A 59 -4.08 -15.66 9.56
N VAL A 60 -4.47 -16.73 8.85
CA VAL A 60 -4.62 -16.73 7.38
C VAL A 60 -5.63 -15.69 6.90
N ALA A 61 -6.69 -15.42 7.67
CA ALA A 61 -7.71 -14.46 7.28
C ALA A 61 -7.16 -13.02 7.35
N ALA A 62 -6.54 -12.66 8.47
CA ALA A 62 -5.88 -11.37 8.63
C ALA A 62 -4.79 -11.15 7.56
N ILE A 63 -3.94 -12.15 7.32
CA ILE A 63 -2.88 -12.05 6.31
C ILE A 63 -3.45 -11.85 4.89
N ARG A 64 -4.57 -12.53 4.54
CA ARG A 64 -5.22 -12.32 3.24
C ARG A 64 -5.70 -10.88 3.08
N HIS A 65 -6.30 -10.30 4.11
CA HIS A 65 -6.74 -8.90 4.08
C HIS A 65 -5.55 -7.95 3.94
N ILE A 66 -4.52 -8.11 4.76
CA ILE A 66 -3.31 -7.26 4.73
C ILE A 66 -2.62 -7.36 3.36
N ARG A 67 -2.46 -8.57 2.80
CA ARG A 67 -1.87 -8.76 1.46
C ARG A 67 -2.71 -8.09 0.37
N HIS A 68 -4.03 -8.20 0.46
CA HIS A 68 -4.94 -7.55 -0.49
C HIS A 68 -4.82 -6.03 -0.44
N GLU A 69 -4.84 -5.44 0.75
CA GLU A 69 -4.72 -3.99 0.95
C GLU A 69 -3.38 -3.45 0.45
N ILE A 70 -2.28 -4.15 0.73
CA ILE A 70 -0.95 -3.79 0.21
C ILE A 70 -0.94 -3.80 -1.33
N ILE A 71 -1.42 -4.87 -1.95
CA ILE A 71 -1.44 -4.99 -3.43
C ILE A 71 -2.32 -3.91 -4.06
N CYS A 72 -3.50 -3.66 -3.48
CA CYS A 72 -4.38 -2.60 -3.96
C CYS A 72 -3.71 -1.23 -3.85
N ASN A 73 -3.12 -0.89 -2.71
CA ASN A 73 -2.45 0.39 -2.52
C ASN A 73 -1.25 0.57 -3.46
N TYR A 74 -0.48 -0.50 -3.73
CA TYR A 74 0.58 -0.47 -4.74
C TYR A 74 0.08 -0.25 -6.18
N ASN A 75 -1.10 -0.75 -6.54
CA ASN A 75 -1.67 -0.58 -7.88
C ASN A 75 -2.25 0.83 -8.11
N TYR A 76 -2.60 1.54 -7.04
CA TYR A 76 -3.09 2.92 -7.09
C TYR A 76 -1.96 3.96 -6.94
N PHE A 77 -0.73 3.50 -6.70
CA PHE A 77 0.49 4.30 -6.71
C PHE A 77 0.98 4.56 -8.15
#